data_AF-A0A7C1LYI2-F1
#
_entry.id   AF-A0A7C1LYI2-F1
#
_cell.length_a   1.000
_cell.length_b   1.000
_cell.length_c   1.000
_cell.angle_alpha   90.00
_cell.angle_beta   90.00
_cell.angle_gamma   90.00
#
_symmetry.space_group_name_H-M   'P 1'
#
loop_
_entity.id
_entity.type
_entity.pdbx_description
1 polymer ?
#
loop_
_entity_poly.entity_id
_entity_poly.type
_entity_poly.pdbx_seq_one_letter_code
_entity_poly.pdbx_strand_id
1 'polypeptide(L)'
;MPFENKDRSKALKYYILCFISILAIIFALFLPILNFFSMETKVEAISLFGNALIISIIVITILDIILLIGKRINSTPLVFLNMTLLISLFLLLEYCFITDLVEFLYIWDNSKVSQPLIYKIVAIWAGESGSIMTWMVFNSIVLSFYRIKNHDKEDYAFILSCVIGLLVLTVFTLVLYSQNPFSLEKDILYGFLPNGKGLSEILISPFMIWHPFFTFLAYAVFLVPFSIVIAEILLKLVSKIDFLKVKKEIKESSELKNSYQKTFNDFALKFGWLVLTLSIGLGAYWASVALTWGRYWGWDPVETVSLLPWLFSTAYFHTLSFRKSNSKLFKINIVLIFVSIL
;
A
#
# COMPACT_ATOMS: atom_id res chain seq x y z
N MET A 1 6.37 22.79 -26.13
CA MET A 1 5.38 23.04 -25.07
C MET A 1 6.04 23.35 -23.72
N PRO A 2 6.58 24.57 -23.50
CA PRO A 2 7.10 24.98 -22.17
C PRO A 2 6.00 25.49 -21.21
N PHE A 3 4.87 25.97 -21.76
CA PHE A 3 3.80 26.62 -21.01
C PHE A 3 2.93 25.63 -20.20
N GLU A 4 2.57 24.47 -20.77
CA GLU A 4 1.83 23.41 -20.04
C GLU A 4 2.58 22.87 -18.81
N ASN A 5 3.91 22.78 -18.90
CA ASN A 5 4.73 22.25 -17.80
C ASN A 5 4.74 23.19 -16.58
N LYS A 6 4.61 24.50 -16.80
CA LYS A 6 4.62 25.50 -15.74
C LYS A 6 3.31 25.51 -14.95
N ASP A 7 2.18 25.33 -15.63
CA ASP A 7 0.87 25.25 -14.96
C ASP A 7 0.66 23.89 -14.27
N ARG A 8 1.20 22.79 -14.82
CA ARG A 8 1.25 21.50 -14.11
C ARG A 8 2.06 21.55 -12.83
N SER A 9 3.23 22.19 -12.85
CA SER A 9 4.03 22.38 -11.64
C SER A 9 3.28 23.19 -10.58
N LYS A 10 2.51 24.20 -10.98
CA LYS A 10 1.67 24.98 -10.05
C LYS A 10 0.52 24.16 -9.48
N ALA A 11 -0.22 23.43 -10.32
CA ALA A 11 -1.32 22.58 -9.87
C ALA A 11 -0.84 21.50 -8.90
N LEU A 12 0.29 20.83 -9.21
CA LEU A 12 0.89 19.84 -8.33
C LEU A 12 1.28 20.46 -6.97
N LYS A 13 1.89 21.65 -6.97
CA LYS A 13 2.17 22.39 -5.73
C LYS A 13 0.91 22.70 -4.93
N TYR A 14 -0.17 23.09 -5.59
CA TYR A 14 -1.46 23.34 -4.94
C TYR A 14 -2.00 22.07 -4.27
N TYR A 15 -2.01 20.93 -4.97
CA TYR A 15 -2.47 19.68 -4.37
C TYR A 15 -1.61 19.22 -3.19
N ILE A 16 -0.29 19.40 -3.28
CA ILE A 16 0.63 19.13 -2.16
C ILE A 16 0.31 20.05 -0.96
N LEU A 17 0.05 21.33 -1.20
CA LEU A 17 -0.35 22.27 -0.15
C LEU A 17 -1.70 21.91 0.48
N CYS A 18 -2.68 21.47 -0.32
CA CYS A 18 -3.96 20.97 0.20
C CYS A 18 -3.76 19.71 1.03
N PHE A 19 -2.98 18.75 0.54
CA PHE A 19 -2.61 17.52 1.27
C PHE A 19 -2.00 17.85 2.64
N ILE A 20 -0.98 18.72 2.67
CA ILE A 20 -0.32 19.14 3.91
C ILE A 20 -1.31 19.87 4.83
N SER A 21 -2.12 20.78 4.28
CA SER A 21 -3.11 21.54 5.05
C SER A 21 -4.16 20.64 5.70
N ILE A 22 -4.67 19.63 4.98
CA ILE A 22 -5.66 18.68 5.52
C ILE A 22 -5.05 17.87 6.64
N LEU A 23 -3.83 17.34 6.45
CA LEU A 23 -3.12 16.63 7.53
C LEU A 23 -2.89 17.55 8.73
N ALA A 24 -2.45 18.78 8.51
CA ALA A 24 -2.26 19.74 9.59
C ALA A 24 -3.58 20.03 10.34
N ILE A 25 -4.71 20.19 9.64
CA ILE A 25 -6.01 20.41 10.28
C ILE A 25 -6.43 19.20 11.11
N ILE A 26 -6.33 17.99 10.55
CA ILE A 26 -6.71 16.76 11.27
C ILE A 26 -5.83 16.55 12.51
N PHE A 27 -4.51 16.68 12.39
CA PHE A 27 -3.61 16.31 13.48
C PHE A 27 -3.26 17.45 14.43
N ALA A 28 -3.19 18.70 13.95
CA ALA A 28 -2.84 19.85 14.78
C ALA A 28 -4.05 20.58 15.39
N LEU A 29 -5.27 20.35 14.89
CA LEU A 29 -6.48 20.94 15.47
C LEU A 29 -7.38 19.90 16.11
N PHE A 30 -7.78 18.84 15.39
CA PHE A 30 -8.77 17.89 15.92
C PHE A 30 -8.26 17.10 17.12
N LEU A 31 -7.07 16.49 17.06
CA LEU A 31 -6.57 15.67 18.18
C LEU A 31 -6.28 16.46 19.46
N PRO A 32 -5.69 17.67 19.42
CA PRO A 32 -5.50 18.48 20.63
C PRO A 32 -6.83 18.90 21.27
N ILE A 33 -7.87 19.18 20.47
CA ILE A 33 -9.20 19.52 20.99
C ILE A 33 -9.78 18.36 21.82
N LEU A 34 -9.53 17.11 21.43
CA LEU A 34 -10.03 15.95 22.17
C LEU A 34 -9.46 15.83 23.59
N ASN A 35 -8.32 16.46 23.88
CA ASN A 35 -7.73 16.44 25.23
C ASN A 35 -8.53 17.27 26.26
N PHE A 36 -9.52 18.08 25.82
CA PHE A 36 -10.41 18.81 26.72
C PHE A 36 -11.65 18.01 27.15
N PHE A 37 -11.85 16.80 26.60
CA PHE A 37 -12.98 15.94 26.89
C PHE A 37 -12.58 14.77 27.81
N SER A 38 -13.58 14.03 28.31
CA SER A 38 -13.33 12.80 29.08
C SER A 38 -12.65 11.75 28.18
N MET A 39 -11.96 10.78 28.82
CA MET A 39 -11.29 9.71 28.09
C MET A 39 -12.27 8.89 27.24
N GLU A 40 -13.45 8.57 27.79
CA GLU A 40 -14.53 7.88 27.07
C GLU A 40 -14.93 8.65 25.80
N THR A 41 -15.26 9.94 25.92
CA THR A 41 -15.63 10.77 24.77
C THR A 41 -14.51 10.90 23.74
N LYS A 42 -13.25 11.03 24.20
CA LYS A 42 -12.08 11.09 23.32
C LYS A 42 -11.94 9.80 22.49
N VAL A 43 -12.01 8.65 23.14
CA VAL A 43 -11.84 7.33 22.51
C VAL A 43 -13.00 7.04 21.55
N GLU A 44 -14.25 7.33 21.95
CA GLU A 44 -15.41 7.21 21.07
C GLU A 44 -15.30 8.10 19.82
N ALA A 45 -14.88 9.36 19.99
CA ALA A 45 -14.68 10.29 18.88
C ALA A 45 -13.60 9.80 17.91
N ILE A 46 -12.48 9.27 18.42
CA ILE A 46 -11.42 8.68 17.59
C ILE A 46 -11.94 7.43 16.87
N SER A 47 -12.71 6.57 17.55
CA SER A 47 -13.30 5.38 16.94
C SER A 47 -14.23 5.72 15.78
N LEU A 48 -15.16 6.66 16.00
CA LEU A 48 -16.06 7.15 14.97
C LEU A 48 -15.31 7.77 13.79
N PHE A 49 -14.30 8.60 14.08
CA PHE A 49 -13.50 9.25 13.05
C PHE A 49 -12.67 8.25 12.22
N GLY A 50 -12.02 7.28 12.86
CA GLY A 50 -11.27 6.22 12.18
C GLY A 50 -12.16 5.37 11.27
N ASN A 51 -13.34 4.97 11.76
CA ASN A 51 -14.33 4.24 10.96
C ASN A 51 -14.87 5.08 9.78
N ALA A 52 -15.11 6.38 10.01
CA ALA A 52 -15.53 7.30 8.94
C ALA A 52 -14.45 7.45 7.86
N LEU A 53 -13.16 7.48 8.24
CA LEU A 53 -12.05 7.49 7.28
C LEU A 53 -12.02 6.21 6.44
N ILE A 54 -12.17 5.03 7.05
CA ILE A 54 -12.20 3.74 6.32
C ILE A 54 -13.33 3.75 5.27
N ILE A 55 -14.55 4.13 5.68
CA ILE A 55 -15.70 4.20 4.77
C ILE A 55 -15.45 5.23 3.66
N SER A 56 -14.89 6.39 4.01
CA SER A 56 -14.57 7.44 3.04
C SER A 56 -13.56 6.95 1.99
N ILE A 57 -12.52 6.22 2.40
CA ILE A 57 -11.53 5.64 1.48
C ILE A 57 -12.21 4.66 0.51
N ILE A 58 -13.10 3.79 0.99
CA ILE A 58 -13.85 2.85 0.15
C ILE A 58 -14.67 3.62 -0.89
N VAL A 59 -15.46 4.60 -0.45
CA VAL A 59 -16.32 5.41 -1.32
C VAL A 59 -15.50 6.17 -2.36
N ILE A 60 -14.45 6.88 -1.96
CA ILE A 60 -13.60 7.65 -2.87
C ILE A 60 -12.90 6.73 -3.88
N THR A 61 -12.43 5.55 -3.45
CA THR A 61 -11.79 4.59 -4.36
C THR A 61 -12.78 4.03 -5.38
N ILE A 62 -14.02 3.72 -4.98
CA ILE A 62 -15.07 3.28 -5.90
C ILE A 62 -15.43 4.39 -6.89
N LEU A 63 -15.58 5.63 -6.44
CA LEU A 63 -15.86 6.78 -7.31
C LEU A 63 -14.74 6.99 -8.35
N ASP A 64 -13.49 6.85 -7.93
CA ASP A 64 -12.32 6.96 -8.82
C ASP A 64 -12.31 5.83 -9.88
N ILE A 65 -12.62 4.59 -9.48
CA ILE A 65 -12.79 3.46 -10.41
C ILE A 65 -13.92 3.75 -11.42
N ILE A 66 -15.06 4.28 -10.97
CA ILE A 66 -16.19 4.63 -11.86
C ILE A 66 -15.77 5.70 -12.88
N LEU A 67 -15.03 6.73 -12.46
CA LEU A 67 -14.54 7.77 -13.36
C LEU A 67 -13.51 7.25 -14.37
N LEU A 68 -12.61 6.38 -13.94
CA LEU A 68 -11.63 5.74 -14.81
C LEU A 68 -12.30 4.84 -15.85
N ILE A 69 -13.24 3.98 -15.44
CA ILE A 69 -13.93 3.06 -16.37
C ILE A 69 -14.89 3.82 -17.28
N GLY A 70 -15.75 4.67 -16.70
CA GLY A 70 -16.85 5.31 -17.42
C GLY A 70 -16.42 6.51 -18.26
N LYS A 71 -15.45 7.29 -17.78
CA LYS A 71 -15.02 8.54 -18.44
C LYS A 71 -13.55 8.54 -18.87
N ARG A 72 -12.74 7.55 -18.48
CA ARG A 72 -11.28 7.50 -18.73
C ARG A 72 -10.52 8.71 -18.16
N ILE A 73 -11.05 9.32 -17.09
CA ILE A 73 -10.46 10.50 -16.47
C ILE A 73 -9.56 10.06 -15.31
N ASN A 74 -8.26 10.32 -15.42
CA ASN A 74 -7.32 10.17 -14.31
C ASN A 74 -7.32 11.43 -13.42
N SER A 75 -8.22 11.47 -12.44
CA SER A 75 -8.43 12.65 -11.59
C SER A 75 -7.30 12.83 -10.56
N THR A 76 -6.39 13.78 -10.80
CA THR A 76 -5.36 14.17 -9.82
C THR A 76 -5.94 14.54 -8.43
N PRO A 77 -7.05 15.29 -8.31
CA PRO A 77 -7.68 15.53 -7.01
C PRO A 77 -8.03 14.25 -6.24
N LEU A 78 -8.59 13.23 -6.91
CA LEU A 78 -8.96 11.98 -6.25
C LEU A 78 -7.74 11.15 -5.85
N VAL A 79 -6.67 11.18 -6.66
CA VAL A 79 -5.37 10.59 -6.30
C VAL A 79 -4.87 11.15 -4.98
N PHE A 80 -4.78 12.47 -4.86
CA PHE A 80 -4.31 13.12 -3.65
C PHE A 80 -5.27 12.92 -2.47
N LEU A 81 -6.59 12.96 -2.70
CA LEU A 81 -7.57 12.73 -1.65
C LEU A 81 -7.44 11.32 -1.06
N ASN A 82 -7.38 10.28 -1.89
CA ASN A 82 -7.19 8.90 -1.42
C ASN A 82 -5.89 8.74 -0.63
N MET A 83 -4.78 9.29 -1.14
CA MET A 83 -3.49 9.26 -0.44
C MET A 83 -3.56 9.99 0.91
N THR A 84 -4.24 11.14 0.97
CA THR A 84 -4.44 11.92 2.21
C THR A 84 -5.23 11.10 3.23
N LEU A 85 -6.34 10.50 2.82
CA LEU A 85 -7.22 9.76 3.71
C LEU A 85 -6.51 8.52 4.28
N LEU A 86 -5.76 7.78 3.47
CA LEU A 86 -5.00 6.61 3.92
C LEU A 86 -3.86 6.98 4.88
N ILE A 87 -3.10 8.04 4.58
CA ILE A 87 -2.05 8.54 5.48
C ILE A 87 -2.68 9.06 6.78
N SER A 88 -3.84 9.72 6.71
CA SER A 88 -4.57 10.17 7.91
C SER A 88 -5.03 8.98 8.75
N LEU A 89 -5.55 7.92 8.14
CA LEU A 89 -5.96 6.71 8.85
C LEU A 89 -4.76 6.09 9.59
N PHE A 90 -3.62 5.98 8.90
CA PHE A 90 -2.38 5.47 9.48
C PHE A 90 -1.89 6.31 10.66
N LEU A 91 -1.79 7.62 10.48
CA LEU A 91 -1.33 8.55 11.52
C LEU A 91 -2.30 8.61 12.71
N LEU A 92 -3.60 8.39 12.49
CA LEU A 92 -4.57 8.32 13.58
C LEU A 92 -4.35 7.08 14.45
N LEU A 93 -4.12 5.91 13.85
CA LEU A 93 -3.81 4.71 14.61
C LEU A 93 -2.44 4.83 15.32
N GLU A 94 -1.45 5.40 14.63
CA GLU A 94 -0.13 5.69 15.18
C GLU A 94 -0.21 6.60 16.41
N TYR A 95 -1.06 7.63 16.36
CA TYR A 95 -1.36 8.48 17.52
C TYR A 95 -1.92 7.65 18.69
N CYS A 96 -2.81 6.68 18.43
CA CYS A 96 -3.36 5.80 19.46
C CYS A 96 -2.26 4.95 20.12
N PHE A 97 -1.30 4.45 19.34
CA PHE A 97 -0.13 3.71 19.85
C PHE A 97 0.78 4.58 20.72
N ILE A 98 1.12 5.78 20.27
CA ILE A 98 2.06 6.68 20.96
C ILE A 98 1.44 7.23 22.26
N THR A 99 0.12 7.42 22.29
CA THR A 99 -0.61 7.95 23.45
C THR A 99 -1.22 6.87 24.35
N ASP A 100 -0.89 5.60 24.12
CA ASP A 100 -1.30 4.45 24.93
C ASP A 100 -2.83 4.34 25.12
N LEU A 101 -3.61 4.56 24.05
CA LEU A 101 -5.07 4.40 24.07
C LEU A 101 -5.44 2.90 24.08
N VAL A 102 -5.28 2.25 25.23
CA VAL A 102 -5.52 0.81 25.44
C VAL A 102 -6.99 0.41 25.39
N GLU A 103 -7.91 1.36 25.30
CA GLU A 103 -9.33 1.12 25.09
C GLU A 103 -9.62 0.53 23.69
N PHE A 104 -8.70 0.71 22.75
CA PHE A 104 -8.73 0.04 21.45
C PHE A 104 -8.07 -1.33 21.57
N LEU A 105 -8.82 -2.39 21.22
CA LEU A 105 -8.35 -3.78 21.30
C LEU A 105 -7.01 -3.98 20.55
N TYR A 106 -6.86 -3.36 19.38
CA TYR A 106 -5.64 -3.46 18.58
C TYR A 106 -4.41 -2.87 19.29
N ILE A 107 -4.57 -1.75 20.01
CA ILE A 107 -3.47 -1.11 20.76
C ILE A 107 -3.15 -1.95 22.01
N TRP A 108 -4.19 -2.39 22.71
CA TRP A 108 -4.04 -3.23 23.90
C TRP A 108 -3.28 -4.54 23.59
N ASP A 109 -3.55 -5.17 22.45
CA ASP A 109 -2.89 -6.42 22.04
C ASP A 109 -1.42 -6.24 21.65
N ASN A 110 -1.00 -5.05 21.22
CA ASN A 110 0.31 -4.85 20.56
C ASN A 110 1.22 -3.81 21.24
N SER A 111 0.75 -3.08 22.25
CA SER A 111 1.52 -2.04 22.92
C SER A 111 1.29 -2.03 24.43
N LYS A 112 2.18 -1.36 25.17
CA LYS A 112 2.09 -1.16 26.62
C LYS A 112 2.77 0.15 27.02
N VAL A 113 2.30 0.76 28.10
CA VAL A 113 2.76 2.07 28.58
C VAL A 113 4.27 2.12 28.83
N SER A 114 4.83 1.06 29.41
CA SER A 114 6.26 0.96 29.75
C SER A 114 7.19 0.68 28.56
N GLN A 115 6.64 0.47 27.36
CA GLN A 115 7.42 0.18 26.17
C GLN A 115 8.18 1.43 25.69
N PRO A 116 9.46 1.32 25.27
CA PRO A 116 10.17 2.46 24.69
C PRO A 116 9.43 3.02 23.47
N LEU A 117 9.48 4.34 23.28
CA LEU A 117 8.72 5.05 22.25
C LEU A 117 8.92 4.48 20.84
N ILE A 118 10.15 4.14 20.47
CA ILE A 118 10.44 3.56 19.15
C ILE A 118 9.65 2.27 18.90
N TYR A 119 9.46 1.45 19.93
CA TYR A 119 8.71 0.20 19.84
C TYR A 119 7.20 0.44 19.89
N LYS A 120 6.72 1.57 20.43
CA LYS A 120 5.31 1.97 20.24
C LYS A 120 5.05 2.38 18.80
N ILE A 121 6.00 3.11 18.19
CA ILE A 121 5.90 3.54 16.79
C ILE A 121 5.84 2.34 15.84
N VAL A 122 6.75 1.38 16.01
CA VAL A 122 6.79 0.22 15.12
C VAL A 122 5.78 -0.87 15.50
N ALA A 123 5.05 -0.72 16.59
CA ALA A 123 4.01 -1.68 16.98
C ALA A 123 2.81 -1.67 16.03
N ILE A 124 2.63 -0.61 15.25
CA ILE A 124 1.52 -0.50 14.31
C ILE A 124 1.45 -1.68 13.34
N TRP A 125 2.59 -2.18 12.85
CA TRP A 125 2.66 -3.33 11.95
C TRP A 125 2.96 -4.66 12.65
N ALA A 126 2.80 -4.74 13.98
CA ALA A 126 2.93 -6.01 14.68
C ALA A 126 1.71 -6.92 14.49
N GLY A 127 0.52 -6.31 14.39
CA GLY A 127 -0.73 -7.01 14.10
C GLY A 127 -1.14 -6.95 12.62
N GLU A 128 -2.20 -7.69 12.30
CA GLU A 128 -2.70 -7.82 10.93
C GLU A 128 -3.25 -6.49 10.38
N SER A 129 -4.16 -5.84 11.11
CA SER A 129 -4.84 -4.61 10.67
C SER A 129 -3.87 -3.49 10.31
N GLY A 130 -2.85 -3.27 11.15
CA GLY A 130 -1.87 -2.23 10.89
C GLY A 130 -0.80 -2.64 9.88
N SER A 131 -0.51 -3.94 9.70
CA SER A 131 0.26 -4.43 8.54
C SER A 131 -0.45 -4.14 7.21
N ILE A 132 -1.74 -4.46 7.13
CA ILE A 132 -2.59 -4.16 5.97
C ILE A 132 -2.60 -2.66 5.70
N MET A 133 -2.83 -1.85 6.74
CA MET A 133 -2.87 -0.39 6.62
C MET A 133 -1.53 0.20 6.17
N THR A 134 -0.40 -0.27 6.73
CA THR A 134 0.96 0.15 6.32
C THR A 134 1.19 -0.14 4.85
N TRP A 135 0.86 -1.36 4.42
CA TRP A 135 0.99 -1.76 3.02
C TRP A 135 0.07 -0.93 2.09
N MET A 136 -1.16 -0.65 2.50
CA MET A 136 -2.08 0.20 1.74
C MET A 136 -1.58 1.64 1.60
N VAL A 137 -0.94 2.21 2.63
CA VAL A 137 -0.30 3.53 2.53
C VAL A 137 0.78 3.51 1.45
N PHE A 138 1.71 2.55 1.50
CA PHE A 138 2.76 2.45 0.47
C PHE A 138 2.19 2.21 -0.94
N ASN A 139 1.19 1.33 -1.07
CA ASN A 139 0.51 1.11 -2.35
C ASN A 139 -0.12 2.39 -2.88
N SER A 140 -0.79 3.18 -2.02
CA SER A 140 -1.40 4.45 -2.43
C SER A 140 -0.36 5.45 -2.91
N ILE A 141 0.81 5.52 -2.26
CA ILE A 141 1.91 6.41 -2.64
C ILE A 141 2.49 5.99 -3.99
N VAL A 142 2.83 4.70 -4.15
CA VAL A 142 3.39 4.17 -5.41
C VAL A 142 2.40 4.35 -6.57
N LEU A 143 1.12 4.02 -6.36
CA LEU A 143 0.07 4.18 -7.36
C LEU A 143 -0.15 5.66 -7.70
N SER A 144 -0.09 6.56 -6.72
CA SER A 144 -0.19 8.00 -6.94
C SER A 144 0.97 8.51 -7.79
N PHE A 145 2.21 8.12 -7.51
CA PHE A 145 3.36 8.46 -8.35
C PHE A 145 3.22 7.96 -9.77
N TYR A 146 2.75 6.71 -9.95
CA TYR A 146 2.49 6.15 -11.27
C TYR A 146 1.44 6.96 -12.03
N ARG A 147 0.33 7.31 -11.38
CA ARG A 147 -0.78 8.06 -11.99
C ARG A 147 -0.42 9.51 -12.33
N ILE A 148 0.28 10.20 -11.43
CA ILE A 148 0.72 11.59 -11.65
C ILE A 148 1.74 11.65 -12.78
N LYS A 149 2.71 10.72 -12.81
CA LYS A 149 3.73 10.67 -13.88
C LYS A 149 3.14 10.37 -15.26
N ASN A 150 2.00 9.68 -15.30
CA ASN A 150 1.30 9.31 -16.54
C ASN A 150 -0.03 10.05 -16.68
N HIS A 151 -0.17 11.24 -16.10
CA HIS A 151 -1.43 11.97 -16.03
C HIS A 151 -2.12 12.18 -17.39
N ASP A 152 -1.33 12.43 -18.44
CA ASP A 152 -1.86 12.74 -19.78
C ASP A 152 -2.13 11.50 -20.62
N LYS A 153 -1.91 10.30 -20.07
CA LYS A 153 -2.22 9.06 -20.76
C LYS A 153 -3.67 8.70 -20.51
N GLU A 154 -4.40 8.54 -21.61
CA GLU A 154 -5.80 8.07 -21.60
C GLU A 154 -5.92 6.68 -22.26
N ASP A 155 -4.79 6.01 -22.50
CA ASP A 155 -4.79 4.71 -23.14
C ASP A 155 -5.40 3.64 -22.22
N TYR A 156 -6.05 2.65 -22.84
CA TYR A 156 -6.78 1.61 -22.13
C TYR A 156 -5.91 0.79 -21.16
N ALA A 157 -4.62 0.56 -21.44
CA ALA A 157 -3.77 -0.17 -20.49
C ALA A 157 -3.48 0.67 -19.27
N PHE A 158 -3.16 1.95 -19.45
CA PHE A 158 -2.95 2.84 -18.33
C PHE A 158 -4.20 2.89 -17.44
N ILE A 159 -5.38 3.16 -18.03
CA ILE A 159 -6.65 3.22 -17.28
C ILE A 159 -6.93 1.90 -16.56
N LEU A 160 -6.84 0.77 -17.25
CA LEU A 160 -7.12 -0.55 -16.65
C LEU A 160 -6.10 -0.92 -15.56
N SER A 161 -4.82 -0.55 -15.73
CA SER A 161 -3.79 -0.75 -14.69
C SER A 161 -4.08 0.08 -13.42
N CYS A 162 -4.59 1.30 -13.58
CA CYS A 162 -5.03 2.12 -12.45
C CYS A 162 -6.22 1.47 -11.74
N VAL A 163 -7.21 0.99 -12.51
CA VAL A 163 -8.38 0.29 -11.97
C VAL A 163 -7.97 -0.95 -11.18
N ILE A 164 -7.06 -1.78 -11.70
CA ILE A 164 -6.57 -2.97 -10.99
C ILE A 164 -5.86 -2.59 -9.68
N GLY A 165 -5.01 -1.56 -9.69
CA GLY A 165 -4.36 -1.07 -8.48
C GLY A 165 -5.37 -0.56 -7.43
N LEU A 166 -6.40 0.17 -7.87
CA LEU A 166 -7.47 0.66 -6.99
C LEU A 166 -8.38 -0.48 -6.49
N LEU A 167 -8.59 -1.53 -7.27
CA LEU A 167 -9.31 -2.74 -6.81
C LEU A 167 -8.55 -3.43 -5.68
N VAL A 168 -7.22 -3.59 -5.78
CA VAL A 168 -6.39 -4.12 -4.69
C VAL A 168 -6.57 -3.25 -3.44
N LEU A 169 -6.41 -1.92 -3.56
CA LEU A 169 -6.65 -1.01 -2.43
C LEU A 169 -8.05 -1.15 -1.84
N THR A 170 -9.09 -1.28 -2.67
CA THR A 170 -10.48 -1.40 -2.23
C THR A 170 -10.71 -2.69 -1.45
N VAL A 171 -10.23 -3.84 -1.97
CA VAL A 171 -10.37 -5.15 -1.33
C VAL A 171 -9.71 -5.14 0.05
N PHE A 172 -8.48 -4.66 0.16
CA PHE A 172 -7.78 -4.62 1.45
C PHE A 172 -8.35 -3.57 2.41
N THR A 173 -8.92 -2.47 1.91
CA THR A 173 -9.68 -1.53 2.77
C THR A 173 -10.96 -2.19 3.31
N LEU A 174 -11.63 -3.05 2.52
CA LEU A 174 -12.79 -3.81 3.00
C LEU A 174 -12.40 -4.86 4.04
N VAL A 175 -11.25 -5.51 3.89
CA VAL A 175 -10.69 -6.38 4.94
C VAL A 175 -10.43 -5.58 6.22
N LEU A 176 -9.81 -4.39 6.10
CA LEU A 176 -9.55 -3.51 7.23
C LEU A 176 -10.84 -3.03 7.90
N TYR A 177 -11.89 -2.76 7.14
CA TYR A 177 -13.22 -2.45 7.66
C TYR A 177 -13.80 -3.62 8.47
N SER A 178 -13.63 -4.86 7.99
CA SER A 178 -14.07 -6.05 8.73
C SER A 178 -13.28 -6.30 10.00
N GLN A 179 -11.98 -6.00 10.00
CA GLN A 179 -11.11 -6.17 11.18
C GLN A 179 -11.26 -5.04 12.20
N ASN A 180 -11.62 -3.85 11.72
CA ASN A 180 -11.83 -2.63 12.51
C ASN A 180 -10.76 -2.39 13.58
N PRO A 181 -9.59 -1.82 13.22
CA PRO A 181 -8.54 -1.50 14.21
C PRO A 181 -8.97 -0.46 15.26
N PHE A 182 -10.13 0.19 15.06
CA PHE A 182 -10.72 1.17 15.97
C PHE A 182 -11.88 0.58 16.79
N SER A 183 -11.98 -0.75 16.87
CA SER A 183 -12.95 -1.43 17.74
C SER A 183 -12.60 -1.19 19.21
N LEU A 184 -13.60 -0.76 19.98
CA LEU A 184 -13.48 -0.54 21.41
C LEU A 184 -13.69 -1.83 22.19
N GLU A 185 -12.85 -2.06 23.19
CA GLU A 185 -13.04 -3.12 24.17
C GLU A 185 -13.90 -2.59 25.32
N LYS A 186 -15.19 -2.97 25.35
CA LYS A 186 -16.16 -2.41 26.31
C LYS A 186 -15.83 -2.75 27.75
N ASP A 187 -15.22 -3.90 27.99
CA ASP A 187 -14.83 -4.32 29.34
C ASP A 187 -13.64 -3.49 29.87
N ILE A 188 -12.76 -3.00 28.99
CA ILE A 188 -11.70 -2.02 29.32
C ILE A 188 -12.30 -0.65 29.58
N LEU A 189 -13.27 -0.23 28.76
CA LEU A 189 -13.92 1.08 28.88
C LEU A 189 -14.71 1.24 30.20
N TYR A 190 -15.25 0.15 30.75
CA TYR A 190 -16.15 0.17 31.93
C TYR A 190 -15.63 -0.54 33.19
N GLY A 191 -14.36 -0.94 33.22
CA GLY A 191 -13.61 -0.91 34.48
C GLY A 191 -12.98 -2.18 35.04
N PHE A 192 -12.30 -3.03 34.25
CA PHE A 192 -11.16 -3.81 34.80
C PHE A 192 -10.21 -4.36 33.71
N LEU A 193 -8.89 -4.28 34.00
CA LEU A 193 -7.69 -4.91 33.36
C LEU A 193 -7.06 -4.27 32.10
N PRO A 194 -5.73 -4.46 31.88
CA PRO A 194 -4.55 -3.94 32.59
C PRO A 194 -3.69 -3.06 31.63
N ASN A 195 -2.42 -2.81 31.97
CA ASN A 195 -1.40 -2.46 30.95
C ASN A 195 -1.58 -3.37 29.72
N GLY A 196 -1.51 -2.82 28.51
CA GLY A 196 -1.58 -3.62 27.30
C GLY A 196 -0.52 -4.74 27.28
N LYS A 197 -0.74 -5.77 26.47
CA LYS A 197 0.14 -6.95 26.37
C LYS A 197 1.56 -6.55 25.98
N GLY A 198 1.70 -5.46 25.23
CA GLY A 198 2.97 -5.03 24.64
C GLY A 198 3.33 -5.89 23.43
N LEU A 199 4.41 -5.49 22.76
CA LEU A 199 5.01 -6.35 21.74
C LEU A 199 5.51 -7.64 22.38
N SER A 200 5.40 -8.73 21.64
CA SER A 200 6.08 -9.96 22.00
C SER A 200 7.59 -9.71 22.09
N GLU A 201 8.26 -10.36 23.03
CA GLU A 201 9.67 -10.07 23.34
C GLU A 201 10.59 -10.25 22.11
N ILE A 202 10.23 -11.17 21.21
CA ILE A 202 10.96 -11.42 19.97
C ILE A 202 10.92 -10.23 18.99
N LEU A 203 9.88 -9.39 19.07
CA LEU A 203 9.69 -8.19 18.25
C LEU A 203 10.43 -6.97 18.82
N ILE A 204 10.96 -7.04 20.05
CA ILE A 204 11.76 -5.97 20.64
C ILE A 204 13.19 -6.06 20.10
N SER A 205 13.37 -5.62 18.86
CA SER A 205 14.62 -5.70 18.11
C SER A 205 14.74 -4.53 17.13
N PRO A 206 15.97 -4.02 16.85
CA PRO A 206 16.18 -3.04 15.78
C PRO A 206 15.66 -3.50 14.41
N PHE A 207 15.59 -4.81 14.18
CA PHE A 207 15.11 -5.37 12.91
C PHE A 207 13.59 -5.22 12.72
N MET A 208 12.81 -5.14 13.80
CA MET A 208 11.37 -4.85 13.74
C MET A 208 11.07 -3.47 13.13
N ILE A 209 12.04 -2.55 13.18
CA ILE A 209 11.94 -1.22 12.57
C ILE A 209 12.13 -1.32 11.05
N TRP A 210 13.20 -2.01 10.61
CA TRP A 210 13.66 -1.95 9.24
C TRP A 210 13.09 -3.04 8.35
N HIS A 211 13.02 -4.28 8.84
CA HIS A 211 12.60 -5.41 8.02
C HIS A 211 11.15 -5.23 7.51
N PRO A 212 10.11 -5.02 8.36
CA PRO A 212 8.75 -4.83 7.88
C PRO A 212 8.60 -3.63 6.93
N PHE A 213 9.27 -2.51 7.23
CA PHE A 213 9.28 -1.32 6.37
C PHE A 213 9.74 -1.65 4.94
N PHE A 214 10.88 -2.33 4.81
CA PHE A 214 11.40 -2.72 3.49
C PHE A 214 10.51 -3.78 2.83
N THR A 215 9.94 -4.72 3.59
CA THR A 215 8.99 -5.72 3.07
C THR A 215 7.77 -5.06 2.44
N PHE A 216 7.08 -4.18 3.17
CA PHE A 216 5.89 -3.50 2.65
C PHE A 216 6.20 -2.57 1.49
N LEU A 217 7.33 -1.85 1.54
CA LEU A 217 7.76 -0.98 0.45
C LEU A 217 8.06 -1.79 -0.83
N ALA A 218 8.74 -2.94 -0.71
CA ALA A 218 9.02 -3.81 -1.85
C ALA A 218 7.72 -4.29 -2.51
N TYR A 219 6.80 -4.86 -1.74
CA TYR A 219 5.52 -5.34 -2.27
C TYR A 219 4.69 -4.23 -2.89
N ALA A 220 4.66 -3.04 -2.28
CA ALA A 220 3.94 -1.90 -2.84
C ALA A 220 4.51 -1.43 -4.18
N VAL A 221 5.83 -1.46 -4.35
CA VAL A 221 6.47 -1.08 -5.62
C VAL A 221 6.14 -2.07 -6.73
N PHE A 222 6.04 -3.36 -6.40
CA PHE A 222 5.66 -4.39 -7.35
C PHE A 222 4.22 -4.23 -7.88
N LEU A 223 3.29 -3.64 -7.11
CA LEU A 223 1.88 -3.46 -7.50
C LEU A 223 1.69 -2.81 -8.89
N VAL A 224 2.54 -1.85 -9.28
CA VAL A 224 2.37 -1.17 -10.58
C VAL A 224 2.76 -2.07 -11.76
N PRO A 225 3.95 -2.69 -11.79
CA PRO A 225 4.25 -3.73 -12.79
C PRO A 225 3.18 -4.84 -12.86
N PHE A 226 2.65 -5.28 -11.70
CA PHE A 226 1.53 -6.23 -11.64
C PHE A 226 0.34 -5.77 -12.48
N SER A 227 -0.15 -4.57 -12.15
CA SER A 227 -1.43 -4.08 -12.62
C SER A 227 -1.38 -3.82 -14.11
N ILE A 228 -0.22 -3.40 -14.62
CA ILE A 228 0.02 -3.22 -16.05
C ILE A 228 0.03 -4.57 -16.77
N VAL A 229 0.72 -5.57 -16.24
CA VAL A 229 0.75 -6.91 -16.86
C VAL A 229 -0.65 -7.51 -16.93
N ILE A 230 -1.43 -7.42 -15.85
CA ILE A 230 -2.82 -7.89 -15.85
C ILE A 230 -3.68 -7.08 -16.83
N ALA A 231 -3.52 -5.76 -16.87
CA ALA A 231 -4.24 -4.92 -17.83
C ALA A 231 -3.96 -5.34 -19.29
N GLU A 232 -2.69 -5.58 -19.65
CA GLU A 232 -2.31 -6.03 -20.99
C GLU A 232 -2.87 -7.43 -21.33
N ILE A 233 -2.86 -8.36 -20.37
CA ILE A 233 -3.46 -9.70 -20.53
C ILE A 233 -4.96 -9.58 -20.77
N LEU A 234 -5.67 -8.82 -19.93
CA LEU A 234 -7.12 -8.64 -20.03
C LEU A 234 -7.51 -7.97 -21.34
N LEU A 235 -6.83 -6.90 -21.75
CA LEU A 235 -7.08 -6.24 -23.04
C LEU A 235 -6.86 -7.18 -24.22
N LYS A 236 -5.81 -8.02 -24.15
CA LYS A 236 -5.55 -9.02 -25.18
C LYS A 236 -6.65 -10.09 -25.23
N LEU A 237 -7.17 -10.53 -24.09
CA LEU A 237 -8.30 -11.47 -24.03
C LEU A 237 -9.57 -10.85 -24.63
N VAL A 238 -9.91 -9.62 -24.23
CA VAL A 238 -11.08 -8.90 -24.74
C VAL A 238 -10.96 -8.62 -26.25
N SER A 239 -9.77 -8.29 -26.76
CA SER A 239 -9.55 -8.04 -28.19
C SER A 239 -9.84 -9.24 -29.11
N LYS A 240 -9.90 -10.46 -28.56
CA LYS A 240 -10.24 -11.68 -29.31
C LYS A 240 -11.75 -11.89 -29.45
N ILE A 241 -12.55 -11.22 -28.62
CA ILE A 241 -14.01 -11.32 -28.64
C ILE A 241 -14.52 -10.31 -29.68
N ASP A 242 -15.17 -10.80 -30.75
CA ASP A 242 -15.60 -9.99 -31.91
C ASP A 242 -16.76 -9.01 -31.64
N PHE A 243 -17.11 -8.77 -30.38
CA PHE A 243 -18.38 -8.15 -30.03
C PHE A 243 -18.38 -6.61 -30.00
N LEU A 244 -17.24 -5.90 -30.07
CA LEU A 244 -17.23 -4.44 -29.88
C LEU A 244 -16.21 -3.66 -30.73
N LYS A 245 -16.60 -2.42 -31.08
CA LYS A 245 -15.76 -1.33 -31.65
C LYS A 245 -14.40 -1.14 -30.93
N VAL A 246 -14.30 -1.63 -29.70
CA VAL A 246 -13.09 -1.80 -28.88
C VAL A 246 -11.92 -2.43 -29.65
N LYS A 247 -12.19 -3.36 -30.58
CA LYS A 247 -11.15 -4.03 -31.37
C LYS A 247 -10.32 -3.07 -32.25
N LYS A 248 -10.89 -1.92 -32.67
CA LYS A 248 -10.18 -0.94 -33.50
C LYS A 248 -9.30 -0.02 -32.64
N GLU A 249 -9.83 0.48 -31.53
CA GLU A 249 -9.11 1.34 -30.58
C GLU A 249 -7.97 0.60 -29.85
N ILE A 250 -8.18 -0.68 -29.45
CA ILE A 250 -7.12 -1.51 -28.84
C ILE A 250 -6.02 -1.86 -29.85
N LYS A 251 -6.34 -1.95 -31.13
CA LYS A 251 -5.36 -2.28 -32.19
C LYS A 251 -4.55 -1.05 -32.59
N GLU A 252 -5.11 0.14 -32.48
CA GLU A 252 -4.40 1.43 -32.62
C GLU A 252 -3.50 1.75 -31.43
N SER A 253 -3.82 1.27 -30.21
CA SER A 253 -2.90 1.30 -29.06
C SER A 253 -1.79 0.25 -29.18
N SER A 254 -0.98 0.39 -30.23
CA SER A 254 0.18 -0.46 -30.55
C SER A 254 1.22 -0.57 -29.42
N GLU A 255 1.18 0.31 -28.41
CA GLU A 255 2.09 0.33 -27.27
C GLU A 255 1.81 -0.72 -26.18
N LEU A 256 0.67 -1.41 -26.26
CA LEU A 256 0.19 -2.38 -25.25
C LEU A 256 1.08 -3.61 -25.04
N LYS A 257 2.11 -3.84 -25.86
CA LYS A 257 2.86 -5.10 -25.80
C LYS A 257 4.06 -5.10 -24.87
N ASN A 258 4.41 -3.98 -24.23
CA ASN A 258 5.61 -3.86 -23.39
C ASN A 258 5.53 -2.65 -22.43
N SER A 259 4.34 -2.16 -22.08
CA SER A 259 4.21 -0.91 -21.32
C SER A 259 4.80 -1.05 -19.90
N TYR A 260 4.71 -2.25 -19.30
CA TYR A 260 5.36 -2.64 -18.05
C TYR A 260 6.91 -2.62 -18.10
N GLN A 261 7.52 -2.29 -19.23
CA GLN A 261 8.98 -2.28 -19.40
C GLN A 261 9.51 -0.89 -19.75
N LYS A 262 8.63 0.10 -19.85
CA LYS A 262 9.02 1.50 -20.04
C LYS A 262 9.59 2.06 -18.74
N THR A 263 10.37 3.14 -18.84
CA THR A 263 11.26 3.73 -17.82
C THR A 263 10.80 3.65 -16.36
N PHE A 264 9.53 3.92 -16.04
CA PHE A 264 9.03 3.85 -14.65
C PHE A 264 8.97 2.42 -14.10
N ASN A 265 8.59 1.46 -14.93
CA ASN A 265 8.36 0.08 -14.50
C ASN A 265 9.66 -0.72 -14.41
N ASP A 266 10.63 -0.45 -15.28
CA ASP A 266 11.98 -1.01 -15.15
C ASP A 266 12.65 -0.52 -13.86
N PHE A 267 12.47 0.76 -13.52
CA PHE A 267 12.89 1.29 -12.22
C PHE A 267 12.15 0.58 -11.07
N ALA A 268 10.82 0.49 -11.13
CA ALA A 268 10.01 -0.12 -10.07
C ALA A 268 10.43 -1.58 -9.83
N LEU A 269 10.58 -2.39 -10.88
CA LEU A 269 11.01 -3.79 -10.76
C LEU A 269 12.42 -3.90 -10.14
N LYS A 270 13.39 -3.11 -10.61
CA LYS A 270 14.77 -3.14 -10.08
C LYS A 270 14.83 -2.67 -8.64
N PHE A 271 14.14 -1.58 -8.33
CA PHE A 271 14.07 -1.02 -6.99
C PHE A 271 13.36 -1.99 -6.04
N GLY A 272 12.20 -2.53 -6.43
CA GLY A 272 11.46 -3.53 -5.67
C GLY A 272 12.30 -4.78 -5.38
N TRP A 273 13.03 -5.29 -6.37
CA TRP A 273 13.92 -6.44 -6.18
C TRP A 273 15.09 -6.14 -5.22
N LEU A 274 15.72 -4.97 -5.32
CA LEU A 274 16.79 -4.56 -4.39
C LEU A 274 16.25 -4.42 -2.96
N VAL A 275 15.13 -3.73 -2.79
CA VAL A 275 14.50 -3.54 -1.47
C VAL A 275 14.04 -4.88 -0.88
N LEU A 276 13.48 -5.77 -1.70
CA LEU A 276 13.10 -7.12 -1.26
C LEU A 276 14.32 -7.95 -0.87
N THR A 277 15.43 -7.83 -1.60
CA THR A 277 16.71 -8.48 -1.24
C THR A 277 17.20 -8.02 0.13
N LEU A 278 17.13 -6.70 0.40
CA LEU A 278 17.47 -6.15 1.72
C LEU A 278 16.50 -6.63 2.81
N SER A 279 15.20 -6.65 2.54
CA SER A 279 14.19 -7.17 3.46
C SER A 279 14.48 -8.63 3.83
N ILE A 280 14.67 -9.51 2.84
CA ILE A 280 14.96 -10.93 3.05
C ILE A 280 16.26 -11.10 3.83
N GLY A 281 17.32 -10.35 3.49
CA GLY A 281 18.60 -10.40 4.21
C GLY A 281 18.49 -9.94 5.66
N LEU A 282 17.74 -8.87 5.92
CA LEU A 282 17.46 -8.38 7.28
C LEU A 282 16.60 -9.36 8.07
N GLY A 283 15.59 -9.97 7.43
CA GLY A 283 14.72 -10.99 8.02
C GLY A 283 15.53 -12.22 8.42
N ALA A 284 16.33 -12.74 7.50
CA ALA A 284 17.23 -13.88 7.74
C ALA A 284 18.23 -13.61 8.87
N TYR A 285 18.83 -12.42 8.90
CA TYR A 285 19.73 -12.05 9.99
C TYR A 285 18.97 -11.92 11.32
N TRP A 286 17.79 -11.29 11.31
CA TRP A 286 16.96 -11.15 12.49
C TRP A 286 16.57 -12.52 13.06
N ALA A 287 16.11 -13.45 12.22
CA ALA A 287 15.85 -14.84 12.57
C ALA A 287 17.06 -15.50 13.27
N SER A 288 18.28 -15.22 12.81
CA SER A 288 19.49 -15.81 13.40
C SER A 288 19.78 -15.32 14.82
N VAL A 289 19.40 -14.09 15.14
CA VAL A 289 19.65 -13.46 16.45
C VAL A 289 18.41 -13.41 17.35
N ALA A 290 17.23 -13.72 16.81
CA ALA A 290 15.98 -13.78 17.56
C ALA A 290 16.03 -14.95 18.56
N LEU A 291 15.45 -14.73 19.74
CA LEU A 291 15.61 -15.58 20.94
C LEU A 291 15.23 -17.05 20.75
N THR A 292 14.42 -17.40 19.75
CA THR A 292 13.86 -18.75 19.58
C THR A 292 14.28 -19.48 18.31
N TRP A 293 14.81 -18.81 17.29
CA TRP A 293 15.07 -19.43 15.98
C TRP A 293 16.52 -19.88 15.82
N GLY A 294 17.49 -19.04 16.22
CA GLY A 294 18.91 -19.38 16.23
C GLY A 294 19.50 -19.81 14.88
N ARG A 295 18.83 -19.48 13.76
CA ARG A 295 19.19 -19.87 12.38
C ARG A 295 18.77 -18.79 11.40
N TYR A 296 19.42 -18.72 10.24
CA TYR A 296 19.16 -17.70 9.22
C TYR A 296 17.87 -17.91 8.42
N TRP A 297 17.22 -19.07 8.51
CA TRP A 297 16.01 -19.37 7.75
C TRP A 297 15.20 -20.45 8.45
N GLY A 298 13.91 -20.17 8.66
CA GLY A 298 13.00 -21.02 9.44
C GLY A 298 11.95 -21.75 8.61
N TRP A 299 11.83 -21.47 7.30
CA TRP A 299 10.70 -21.88 6.46
C TRP A 299 9.34 -21.47 7.04
N ASP A 300 9.30 -20.38 7.81
CA ASP A 300 8.02 -19.85 8.25
C ASP A 300 7.25 -19.28 7.04
N PRO A 301 5.92 -19.12 7.16
CA PRO A 301 5.11 -18.60 6.07
C PRO A 301 5.57 -17.22 5.58
N VAL A 302 6.06 -16.33 6.47
CA VAL A 302 6.43 -14.96 6.10
C VAL A 302 7.72 -14.95 5.26
N GLU A 303 8.77 -15.66 5.70
CA GLU A 303 10.00 -15.78 4.92
C GLU A 303 9.74 -16.48 3.58
N THR A 304 8.97 -17.56 3.58
CA THR A 304 8.67 -18.34 2.37
C THR A 304 7.87 -17.53 1.36
N VAL A 305 6.85 -16.79 1.81
CA VAL A 305 6.05 -15.92 0.93
C VAL A 305 6.91 -14.79 0.36
N SER A 306 7.87 -14.24 1.10
CA SER A 306 8.77 -13.20 0.58
C SER A 306 9.79 -13.70 -0.45
N LEU A 307 10.21 -14.96 -0.33
CA LEU A 307 11.18 -15.57 -1.24
C LEU A 307 10.62 -15.78 -2.65
N LEU A 308 9.32 -16.09 -2.78
CA LEU A 308 8.68 -16.37 -4.06
C LEU A 308 8.72 -15.16 -5.02
N PRO A 309 8.20 -13.97 -4.65
CA PRO A 309 8.40 -12.71 -5.37
C PRO A 309 9.83 -12.44 -5.79
N TRP A 310 10.79 -12.73 -4.91
CA TRP A 310 12.20 -12.52 -5.17
C TRP A 310 12.75 -13.49 -6.24
N LEU A 311 12.43 -14.78 -6.14
CA LEU A 311 12.84 -15.80 -7.11
C LEU A 311 12.25 -15.51 -8.50
N PHE A 312 10.96 -15.18 -8.58
CA PHE A 312 10.32 -14.88 -9.85
C PHE A 312 10.82 -13.58 -10.47
N SER A 313 11.08 -12.56 -9.66
CA SER A 313 11.73 -11.32 -10.12
C SER A 313 13.15 -11.58 -10.62
N THR A 314 13.92 -12.42 -9.92
CA THR A 314 15.28 -12.81 -10.34
C THR A 314 15.25 -13.57 -11.66
N ALA A 315 14.36 -14.55 -11.79
CA ALA A 315 14.14 -15.27 -13.03
C ALA A 315 13.72 -14.32 -14.17
N TYR A 316 12.85 -13.35 -13.88
CA TYR A 316 12.44 -12.34 -14.84
C TYR A 316 13.63 -11.53 -15.35
N PHE A 317 14.51 -11.04 -14.48
CA PHE A 317 15.70 -10.28 -14.91
C PHE A 317 16.67 -11.13 -15.73
N HIS A 318 16.83 -12.39 -15.36
CA HIS A 318 17.66 -13.32 -16.12
C HIS A 318 17.13 -13.50 -17.55
N THR A 319 15.84 -13.78 -17.70
CA THR A 319 15.21 -14.00 -19.02
C THR A 319 14.99 -12.71 -19.81
N LEU A 320 14.87 -11.55 -19.14
CA LEU A 320 14.78 -10.22 -19.76
C LEU A 320 15.95 -9.96 -20.71
N SER A 321 17.15 -10.41 -20.34
CA SER A 321 18.39 -10.21 -21.10
C SER A 321 18.41 -10.94 -22.45
N PHE A 322 17.69 -12.07 -22.59
CA PHE A 322 17.75 -12.94 -23.78
C PHE A 322 16.52 -12.87 -24.69
N ARG A 323 15.52 -12.05 -24.33
CA ARG A 323 14.20 -12.06 -24.98
C ARG A 323 14.15 -11.54 -26.42
N LYS A 324 15.06 -10.63 -26.81
CA LYS A 324 15.02 -9.99 -28.15
C LYS A 324 15.12 -11.03 -29.27
N SER A 325 15.66 -12.20 -28.94
CA SER A 325 15.88 -13.31 -29.84
C SER A 325 14.88 -14.46 -29.66
N ASN A 326 13.91 -14.37 -28.73
CA ASN A 326 13.02 -15.50 -28.40
C ASN A 326 11.61 -15.09 -27.92
N SER A 327 10.60 -15.36 -28.75
CA SER A 327 9.19 -15.06 -28.47
C SER A 327 8.57 -15.92 -27.36
N LYS A 328 9.16 -17.08 -27.00
CA LYS A 328 8.75 -17.88 -25.83
C LYS A 328 9.17 -17.21 -24.53
N LEU A 329 10.39 -16.68 -24.45
CA LEU A 329 10.89 -15.95 -23.27
C LEU A 329 10.02 -14.73 -22.96
N PHE A 330 9.49 -14.06 -23.98
CA PHE A 330 8.53 -12.97 -23.79
C PHE A 330 7.27 -13.41 -23.01
N LYS A 331 6.67 -14.57 -23.36
CA LYS A 331 5.50 -15.09 -22.65
C LYS A 331 5.84 -15.51 -21.22
N ILE A 332 7.02 -16.08 -21.02
CA ILE A 332 7.52 -16.47 -19.69
C ILE A 332 7.68 -15.24 -18.81
N ASN A 333 8.22 -14.13 -19.33
CA ASN A 333 8.39 -12.89 -18.56
C ASN A 333 7.07 -12.29 -18.06
N ILE A 334 6.00 -12.41 -18.84
CA ILE A 334 4.65 -12.00 -18.42
C ILE A 334 4.20 -12.82 -17.20
N VAL A 335 4.40 -14.14 -17.26
CA VAL A 335 4.05 -15.03 -16.14
C VAL A 335 4.91 -14.69 -14.92
N LEU A 336 6.22 -14.50 -15.10
CA LEU A 336 7.15 -14.21 -14.01
C LEU A 336 6.83 -12.90 -13.27
N ILE A 337 6.43 -11.84 -13.98
CA ILE A 337 5.97 -10.60 -13.32
C ILE A 337 4.62 -10.81 -12.61
N PHE A 338 3.72 -11.59 -13.21
CA PHE A 338 2.44 -11.88 -12.57
C PHE A 338 2.63 -12.61 -11.24
N VAL A 339 3.52 -13.62 -11.22
CA VAL A 339 3.78 -14.41 -10.01
C VAL A 339 4.75 -13.73 -9.04
N SER A 340 5.41 -12.64 -9.41
CA SER A 340 6.33 -11.93 -8.50
C SER A 340 5.63 -11.12 -7.40
N ILE A 341 4.30 -11.23 -7.29
CA ILE A 341 3.41 -10.33 -6.54
C ILE A 341 2.32 -11.11 -5.80
N LEU A 342 2.14 -12.39 -6.18
CA LEU A 342 1.50 -13.41 -5.37
C LEU A 342 2.37 -13.69 -4.14
#